data_AF-A0A7W0YT00-F1
#
_entry.id   AF-A0A7W0YT00-F1
#
_cell.length_a   1.000
_cell.length_b   1.000
_cell.length_c   1.000
_cell.angle_alpha   90.00
_cell.angle_beta   90.00
_cell.angle_gamma   90.00
#
_symmetry.space_group_name_H-M   'P 1'
#
loop_
_entity.id
_entity.type
_entity.pdbx_description
1 polymer ?
#
loop_
_entity_poly.entity_id
_entity_poly.type
_entity_poly.pdbx_seq_one_letter_code
_entity_poly.pdbx_strand_id
1 'polypeptide(L)'
;RYLGNAVLSLLTKIASGYWHVADSQAGYTAISHDALKALDLDKLYPRYGFPNDMLVHLNVQNARVRDVPSRPIYDVGEQSGIKLRSVVPRISWLLFKGFWWRMGHKYVIRDFHPLVFFYAFGVLMTLVGFLLGAIEVVLRLAGNEITTPTIVLVAVLFIAGLQMTLFAMWFDMEANKELR
;
A
#
# COMPACT_ATOMS: atom_id res chain seq x y z
N ARG A 1 8.07 -18.74 2.20
CA ARG A 1 8.24 -18.08 0.88
C ARG A 1 6.93 -17.50 0.35
N TYR A 2 5.84 -18.28 0.31
CA TYR A 2 4.54 -17.84 -0.24
C TYR A 2 3.89 -16.65 0.50
N LEU A 3 3.77 -16.71 1.83
CA LEU A 3 3.15 -15.64 2.63
C LEU A 3 3.84 -14.28 2.49
N GLY A 4 5.19 -14.25 2.54
CA GLY A 4 5.95 -13.01 2.40
C GLY A 4 5.77 -12.36 1.03
N ASN A 5 5.76 -13.17 -0.03
CA ASN A 5 5.49 -12.68 -1.38
C ASN A 5 4.05 -12.19 -1.53
N ALA A 6 3.06 -12.92 -0.99
CA ALA A 6 1.66 -12.51 -1.05
C ALA A 6 1.41 -11.18 -0.32
N VAL A 7 2.00 -10.99 0.87
CA VAL A 7 1.93 -9.71 1.61
C VAL A 7 2.59 -8.59 0.82
N LEU A 8 3.76 -8.84 0.23
CA LEU A 8 4.45 -7.80 -0.54
C LEU A 8 3.68 -7.41 -1.81
N SER A 9 3.11 -8.40 -2.51
CA SER A 9 2.23 -8.15 -3.66
C SER A 9 1.01 -7.32 -3.25
N LEU A 10 0.35 -7.65 -2.14
CA LEU A 10 -0.79 -6.87 -1.64
C LEU A 10 -0.38 -5.44 -1.26
N LEU A 11 0.71 -5.26 -0.51
CA LEU A 11 1.24 -3.95 -0.15
C LEU A 11 1.56 -3.13 -1.39
N THR A 12 2.08 -3.77 -2.45
CA THR A 12 2.41 -3.08 -3.70
C THR A 12 1.16 -2.62 -4.44
N LYS A 13 0.10 -3.45 -4.48
CA LYS A 13 -1.20 -3.05 -5.04
C LYS A 13 -1.78 -1.85 -4.29
N ILE A 14 -1.75 -1.88 -2.96
CA ILE A 14 -2.23 -0.77 -2.12
C ILE A 14 -1.37 0.48 -2.34
N ALA A 15 -0.04 0.34 -2.36
CA ALA A 15 0.87 1.48 -2.45
C ALA A 15 0.89 2.11 -3.84
N SER A 16 0.82 1.32 -4.91
CA SER A 16 0.88 1.80 -6.29
C SER A 16 -0.48 2.15 -6.88
N GLY A 17 -1.57 1.53 -6.40
CA GLY A 17 -2.90 1.67 -7.00
C GLY A 17 -3.15 0.77 -8.22
N TYR A 18 -2.15 0.01 -8.67
CA TYR A 18 -2.31 -0.94 -9.78
C TYR A 18 -2.78 -2.30 -9.27
N TRP A 19 -4.08 -2.42 -9.01
CA TRP A 19 -4.68 -3.63 -8.44
C TRP A 19 -4.63 -4.86 -9.36
N HIS A 20 -4.53 -4.65 -10.68
CA HIS A 20 -4.48 -5.69 -11.70
C HIS A 20 -3.09 -6.24 -12.00
N VAL A 21 -2.02 -5.56 -11.58
CA VAL A 21 -0.65 -6.05 -11.78
C VAL A 21 -0.41 -7.22 -10.82
N ALA A 22 -0.07 -8.39 -11.37
CA ALA A 22 0.13 -9.61 -10.58
C ALA A 22 1.59 -9.75 -10.17
N ASP A 23 2.51 -9.59 -11.12
CA ASP A 23 3.95 -9.56 -10.85
C ASP A 23 4.47 -8.12 -10.82
N SER A 24 4.69 -7.62 -9.61
CA SER A 24 5.25 -6.29 -9.38
C SER A 24 6.73 -6.31 -9.00
N GLN A 25 7.37 -7.48 -9.04
CA GLN A 25 8.78 -7.66 -8.70
C GLN A 25 9.65 -7.88 -9.94
N ALA A 26 9.05 -8.14 -11.10
CA ALA A 26 9.75 -8.26 -12.37
C ALA A 26 10.36 -6.92 -12.80
N GLY A 27 11.68 -6.92 -13.06
CA GLY A 27 12.39 -5.78 -13.66
C GLY A 27 12.36 -5.78 -15.20
N TYR A 28 11.77 -6.80 -15.83
CA TYR A 28 11.64 -6.87 -17.28
C TYR A 28 10.42 -6.03 -17.71
N THR A 29 10.68 -4.80 -18.14
CA THR A 29 9.61 -3.82 -18.45
C THR A 29 9.91 -3.11 -19.75
N ALA A 30 8.89 -2.92 -20.59
CA ALA A 30 8.89 -1.99 -21.69
C ALA A 30 8.09 -0.74 -21.28
N ILE A 31 8.62 0.44 -21.57
CA ILE A 31 7.99 1.72 -21.23
C ILE A 31 7.99 2.63 -22.46
N SER A 32 6.90 3.37 -22.67
CA SER A 32 6.86 4.35 -23.75
C SER A 32 7.82 5.50 -23.46
N HIS A 33 8.33 6.12 -24.53
CA HIS A 33 9.23 7.26 -24.41
C HIS A 33 8.61 8.42 -23.61
N ASP A 34 7.31 8.67 -23.78
CA ASP A 34 6.62 9.76 -23.07
C ASP A 34 6.45 9.46 -21.57
N ALA A 35 6.13 8.22 -21.21
CA ALA A 35 6.06 7.81 -19.80
C ALA A 35 7.45 7.86 -19.15
N LEU A 36 8.49 7.43 -19.87
CA LEU A 36 9.87 7.49 -19.39
C LEU A 36 10.33 8.94 -19.13
N LYS A 37 10.00 9.87 -20.03
CA LYS A 37 10.30 11.31 -19.86
C LYS A 37 9.57 11.94 -18.68
N ALA A 38 8.39 11.44 -18.33
CA ALA A 38 7.62 11.94 -17.19
C ALA A 38 8.14 11.42 -15.83
N LEU A 39 9.00 10.39 -15.84
CA LEU A 39 9.62 9.84 -14.64
C LEU A 39 10.92 10.58 -14.31
N ASP A 40 11.08 10.93 -13.04
CA ASP A 40 12.36 11.37 -12.50
C ASP A 40 13.16 10.13 -12.07
N LEU A 41 14.02 9.64 -12.96
CA LEU A 41 14.77 8.39 -12.78
C LEU A 41 15.76 8.47 -11.62
N ASP A 42 16.30 9.65 -11.33
CA ASP A 42 17.27 9.86 -10.24
C ASP A 42 16.62 9.73 -8.86
N LYS A 43 15.29 9.93 -8.78
CA LYS A 43 14.51 9.75 -7.55
C LYS A 43 14.01 8.34 -7.33
N LEU A 44 14.10 7.46 -8.34
CA LEU A 44 13.63 6.07 -8.20
C LEU A 44 14.55 5.28 -7.28
N TYR A 45 13.95 4.43 -6.45
CA TYR A 45 14.67 3.59 -5.51
C TYR A 45 15.65 2.63 -6.20
N PRO A 46 16.97 2.69 -5.95
CA PRO A 46 17.98 2.06 -6.83
C PRO A 46 18.27 0.57 -6.53
N ARG A 47 17.38 -0.14 -5.81
CA ARG A 47 17.61 -1.53 -5.35
C ARG A 47 16.42 -2.42 -5.70
N TYR A 48 16.27 -3.58 -5.03
CA TYR A 48 15.17 -4.53 -5.25
C TYR A 48 13.74 -3.93 -5.21
N GLY A 49 13.54 -2.77 -4.60
CA GLY A 49 12.25 -2.08 -4.61
C GLY A 49 12.01 -1.17 -5.84
N PHE A 50 12.94 -1.13 -6.80
CA PHE A 50 12.86 -0.28 -7.98
C PHE A 50 11.55 -0.47 -8.77
N PRO A 51 11.12 -1.70 -9.12
CA PRO A 51 9.89 -1.88 -9.88
C PRO A 51 8.66 -1.39 -9.10
N ASN A 52 8.64 -1.61 -7.78
CA ASN A 52 7.57 -1.14 -6.91
C ASN A 52 7.46 0.39 -6.89
N ASP A 53 8.60 1.07 -6.75
CA ASP A 53 8.66 2.53 -6.67
C ASP A 53 8.30 3.18 -8.03
N MET A 54 8.78 2.58 -9.12
CA MET A 54 8.42 2.97 -10.47
C MET A 54 6.91 2.90 -10.70
N LEU A 55 6.22 1.85 -10.23
CA LEU A 55 4.76 1.76 -10.29
C LEU A 55 4.09 2.90 -9.50
N VAL A 56 4.57 3.24 -8.32
CA VAL A 56 4.01 4.37 -7.54
C VAL A 56 4.14 5.68 -8.32
N HIS A 57 5.31 5.95 -8.90
CA HIS A 57 5.56 7.16 -9.69
C HIS A 57 4.71 7.21 -10.97
N LEU A 58 4.59 6.08 -11.68
CA LEU A 58 3.73 5.97 -12.87
C LEU A 58 2.26 6.26 -12.54
N ASN A 59 1.77 5.81 -11.38
CA ASN A 59 0.39 6.06 -10.97
C ASN A 59 0.11 7.55 -10.72
N VAL A 60 1.07 8.26 -10.10
CA VAL A 60 0.97 9.72 -9.89
C VAL A 60 0.89 10.50 -11.20
N GLN A 61 1.45 9.95 -12.28
CA GLN A 61 1.37 10.52 -13.63
C GLN A 61 0.17 9.98 -14.45
N ASN A 62 -0.71 9.18 -13.84
CA ASN A 62 -1.83 8.50 -14.53
C ASN A 62 -1.39 7.66 -15.75
N ALA A 63 -0.20 7.06 -15.69
CA ALA A 63 0.25 6.17 -16.75
C ALA A 63 -0.55 4.85 -16.73
N ARG A 64 -0.79 4.27 -17.91
CA ARG A 64 -1.38 2.94 -18.03
C ARG A 64 -0.30 1.89 -17.91
N VAL A 65 -0.56 0.84 -17.13
CA VAL A 65 0.38 -0.26 -16.92
C VAL A 65 -0.34 -1.56 -17.20
N ARG A 66 0.26 -2.44 -18.01
CA ARG A 66 -0.29 -3.75 -18.32
C ARG A 66 0.70 -4.85 -17.98
N ASP A 67 0.25 -5.85 -17.25
CA ASP A 67 1.01 -7.06 -16.97
C ASP A 67 0.92 -8.01 -18.19
N VAL A 68 2.07 -8.49 -18.66
CA VAL A 68 2.19 -9.36 -19.83
C VAL A 68 2.91 -10.64 -19.41
N PRO A 69 2.31 -11.82 -19.59
CA PRO A 69 2.94 -13.07 -19.23
C PRO A 69 4.29 -13.23 -19.94
N SER A 70 5.37 -13.33 -19.16
CA SER A 70 6.70 -13.65 -19.64
C SER A 70 7.13 -15.01 -19.11
N ARG A 71 7.77 -15.83 -19.96
CA ARG A 71 8.35 -17.10 -19.52
C ARG A 71 9.80 -16.84 -19.10
N PRO A 72 10.13 -16.94 -17.81
CA PRO A 72 11.51 -16.79 -17.39
C PRO A 72 12.34 -17.94 -17.94
N ILE A 73 13.48 -17.62 -18.54
CA ILE A 73 14.48 -18.58 -18.97
C ILE A 73 15.51 -18.63 -17.84
N TYR A 74 15.50 -19.70 -17.06
CA TYR A 74 16.50 -19.93 -16.02
C TYR A 74 17.52 -20.94 -16.56
N ASP A 75 18.79 -20.55 -16.62
CA ASP A 75 19.85 -21.54 -16.77
C ASP A 75 19.92 -22.39 -15.49
N VAL A 76 20.10 -23.70 -15.66
CA VAL A 76 19.97 -24.69 -14.58
C VAL A 76 21.05 -24.43 -13.52
N GLY A 77 20.67 -23.80 -12.40
CA GLY A 77 21.57 -23.57 -11.25
C GLY A 77 21.56 -22.18 -10.63
N GLU A 78 20.84 -21.19 -11.20
CA GLU A 78 20.79 -19.85 -10.63
C GLU A 78 20.11 -19.83 -9.25
N GLN A 79 20.89 -19.54 -8.21
CA GLN A 79 20.37 -19.29 -6.87
C GLN A 79 20.12 -17.80 -6.68
N SER A 80 18.88 -17.44 -6.35
CA SER A 80 18.52 -16.05 -6.05
C SER A 80 19.34 -15.53 -4.86
N GLY A 81 20.13 -14.48 -5.08
CA GLY A 81 20.88 -13.78 -4.02
C GLY A 81 19.99 -12.99 -3.03
N ILE A 82 18.67 -13.02 -3.21
CA ILE A 82 17.71 -12.24 -2.41
C ILE A 82 17.57 -12.85 -1.01
N LYS A 83 18.06 -12.11 -0.01
CA LYS A 83 17.81 -12.42 1.40
C LYS A 83 16.46 -11.81 1.82
N LEU A 84 15.38 -12.61 1.72
CA LEU A 84 14.01 -12.13 1.95
C LEU A 84 13.83 -11.41 3.30
N ARG A 85 14.48 -11.89 4.37
CA ARG A 85 14.43 -11.27 5.71
C ARG A 85 14.99 -9.84 5.75
N SER A 86 15.96 -9.50 4.91
CA SER A 86 16.53 -8.14 4.86
C SER A 86 15.84 -7.25 3.82
N VAL A 87 15.26 -7.86 2.78
CA VAL A 87 14.62 -7.13 1.67
C VAL A 87 13.18 -6.75 2.00
N VAL A 88 12.39 -7.66 2.57
CA VAL A 88 10.96 -7.41 2.83
C VAL A 88 10.73 -6.16 3.69
N PRO A 89 11.38 -5.97 4.86
CA PRO A 89 11.15 -4.77 5.66
C PRO A 89 11.49 -3.47 4.92
N ARG A 90 12.54 -3.49 4.08
CA ARG A 90 12.96 -2.32 3.30
C ARG A 90 11.96 -1.97 2.20
N ILE A 91 11.46 -2.97 1.47
CA ILE A 91 10.44 -2.73 0.44
C ILE A 91 9.11 -2.36 1.10
N SER A 92 8.69 -3.01 2.19
CA SER A 92 7.49 -2.59 2.93
C SER A 92 7.55 -1.13 3.38
N TRP A 93 8.71 -0.67 3.87
CA TRP A 93 8.92 0.73 4.22
C TRP A 93 8.90 1.67 3.02
N LEU A 94 9.50 1.26 1.89
CA LEU A 94 9.43 1.98 0.63
C LEU A 94 7.99 2.15 0.16
N LEU A 95 7.21 1.05 0.14
CA LEU A 95 5.81 1.03 -0.26
C LEU A 95 4.94 1.89 0.67
N PHE A 96 5.20 1.86 1.98
CA PHE A 96 4.51 2.71 2.93
C PHE A 96 4.74 4.20 2.64
N LYS A 97 5.98 4.62 2.41
CA LYS A 97 6.30 6.00 2.02
C LYS A 97 5.69 6.36 0.66
N GLY A 98 5.80 5.45 -0.31
CA GLY A 98 5.27 5.62 -1.66
C GLY A 98 3.76 5.80 -1.67
N PHE A 99 3.04 5.04 -0.82
CA PHE A 99 1.59 5.18 -0.65
C PHE A 99 1.22 6.61 -0.24
N TRP A 100 1.80 7.13 0.86
CA TRP A 100 1.47 8.47 1.34
C TRP A 100 1.92 9.57 0.39
N TRP A 101 3.08 9.41 -0.24
CA TRP A 101 3.56 10.32 -1.28
C TRP A 101 2.57 10.38 -2.46
N ARG A 102 2.09 9.23 -2.94
CA ARG A 102 1.06 9.14 -3.97
C ARG A 102 -0.26 9.78 -3.54
N MET A 103 -0.72 9.51 -2.32
CA MET A 103 -1.93 10.14 -1.78
C MET A 103 -1.84 11.67 -1.82
N GLY A 104 -0.73 12.24 -1.36
CA GLY A 104 -0.51 13.68 -1.39
C GLY A 104 -0.41 14.24 -2.80
N HIS A 105 0.46 13.68 -3.65
CA HIS A 105 0.69 14.23 -4.98
C HIS A 105 -0.48 14.06 -5.94
N LYS A 106 -1.15 12.90 -5.89
CA LYS A 106 -2.26 12.60 -6.80
C LYS A 106 -3.57 13.20 -6.30
N TYR A 107 -3.91 12.98 -5.03
CA TYR A 107 -5.24 13.25 -4.49
C TYR A 107 -5.37 14.50 -3.61
N VAL A 108 -4.27 15.22 -3.39
CA VAL A 108 -4.31 16.54 -2.72
C VAL A 108 -3.83 17.64 -3.66
N ILE A 109 -2.68 17.43 -4.32
CA ILE A 109 -2.04 18.46 -5.16
C ILE A 109 -2.64 18.51 -6.57
N ARG A 110 -2.74 17.37 -7.27
CA ARG A 110 -3.20 17.32 -8.66
C ARG A 110 -4.72 17.36 -8.79
N ASP A 111 -5.39 16.55 -7.98
CA ASP A 111 -6.84 16.41 -8.00
C ASP A 111 -7.32 16.29 -6.56
N PHE A 112 -8.19 17.19 -6.11
CA PHE A 112 -8.64 17.21 -4.71
C PHE A 112 -9.72 16.15 -4.49
N HIS A 113 -9.29 14.92 -4.23
CA HIS A 113 -10.19 13.76 -4.18
C HIS A 113 -10.59 13.42 -2.73
N PRO A 114 -11.90 13.22 -2.44
CA PRO A 114 -12.40 13.02 -1.07
C PRO A 114 -11.90 11.75 -0.38
N LEU A 115 -11.33 10.79 -1.13
CA LEU A 115 -10.76 9.55 -0.56
C LEU A 115 -9.69 9.79 0.51
N VAL A 116 -8.97 10.92 0.46
CA VAL A 116 -7.93 11.25 1.44
C VAL A 116 -8.55 11.46 2.82
N PHE A 117 -9.76 12.02 2.88
CA PHE A 117 -10.50 12.17 4.15
C PHE A 117 -10.94 10.81 4.71
N PHE A 118 -11.43 9.90 3.86
CA PHE A 118 -11.79 8.55 4.32
C PHE A 118 -10.58 7.79 4.88
N TYR A 119 -9.42 7.90 4.24
CA TYR A 119 -8.18 7.35 4.81
C TYR A 119 -7.79 8.02 6.12
N ALA A 120 -7.82 9.36 6.19
CA ALA A 120 -7.42 10.10 7.38
C ALA A 120 -8.33 9.78 8.59
N PHE A 121 -9.65 9.87 8.41
CA PHE A 121 -10.61 9.56 9.46
C PHE A 121 -10.63 8.07 9.79
N GLY A 122 -10.55 7.20 8.78
CA GLY A 122 -10.49 5.75 8.98
C GLY A 122 -9.29 5.32 9.83
N VAL A 123 -8.09 5.80 9.49
CA VAL A 123 -6.88 5.52 10.26
C VAL A 123 -6.98 6.12 11.66
N LEU A 124 -7.41 7.37 11.79
CA LEU A 124 -7.56 8.04 13.09
C LEU A 124 -8.50 7.27 14.02
N MET A 125 -9.72 6.96 13.56
CA MET A 125 -10.72 6.24 14.36
C MET A 125 -10.26 4.82 14.72
N THR A 126 -9.59 4.13 13.79
CA THR A 126 -9.01 2.80 14.05
C THR A 126 -7.92 2.87 15.12
N LEU A 127 -7.02 3.85 15.04
CA LEU A 127 -5.94 4.03 16.02
C LEU A 127 -6.49 4.42 17.39
N VAL A 128 -7.43 5.37 17.45
CA VAL A 128 -8.07 5.78 18.71
C VAL A 128 -8.85 4.61 19.31
N GLY A 129 -9.66 3.90 18.51
CA GLY A 129 -10.39 2.71 18.96
C GLY A 129 -9.46 1.61 19.47
N PHE A 130 -8.35 1.35 18.77
CA PHE A 130 -7.34 0.38 19.18
C PHE A 130 -6.64 0.77 20.49
N LEU A 131 -6.21 2.03 20.62
CA LEU A 131 -5.53 2.53 21.82
C LEU A 131 -6.46 2.51 23.03
N LEU A 132 -7.69 3.01 22.88
CA LEU A 132 -8.69 2.93 23.95
C LEU A 132 -8.99 1.47 24.31
N GLY A 133 -9.18 0.59 23.33
CA GLY A 133 -9.39 -0.83 23.59
C GLY A 133 -8.22 -1.49 24.34
N ALA A 134 -6.98 -1.15 23.99
CA ALA A 134 -5.81 -1.64 24.72
C ALA A 134 -5.77 -1.12 26.16
N ILE A 135 -6.09 0.16 26.38
CA ILE A 135 -6.20 0.75 27.72
C ILE A 135 -7.28 0.04 28.55
N GLU A 136 -8.46 -0.16 27.99
CA GLU A 136 -9.57 -0.87 28.65
C GLU A 136 -9.16 -2.29 29.04
N VAL A 137 -8.46 -3.02 28.17
CA VAL A 137 -7.94 -4.36 28.49
C VAL A 137 -6.99 -4.31 29.68
N VAL A 138 -6.05 -3.35 29.71
CA VAL A 138 -5.11 -3.19 30.83
C VAL A 138 -5.84 -2.83 32.13
N LEU A 139 -6.81 -1.91 32.07
CA LEU A 139 -7.62 -1.51 33.23
C LEU A 139 -8.43 -2.68 33.78
N ARG A 140 -8.99 -3.53 32.89
CA ARG A 140 -9.71 -4.74 33.30
C ARG A 140 -8.81 -5.71 34.02
N LEU A 141 -7.61 -5.94 33.48
CA LEU A 141 -6.62 -6.84 34.08
C LEU A 141 -6.12 -6.33 35.43
N ALA A 142 -6.10 -5.01 35.64
CA ALA A 142 -5.80 -4.39 36.92
C ALA A 142 -6.96 -4.44 37.94
N GLY A 143 -8.09 -5.08 37.60
CA GLY A 143 -9.24 -5.27 38.50
C GLY A 143 -10.24 -4.12 38.52
N ASN A 144 -10.14 -3.17 37.60
CA ASN A 144 -11.11 -2.06 37.51
C ASN A 144 -12.41 -2.53 36.85
N GLU A 145 -13.51 -1.91 37.26
CA GLU A 145 -14.80 -2.05 36.56
C GLU A 145 -14.82 -1.18 35.32
N ILE A 146 -15.31 -1.75 34.21
CA ILE A 146 -15.41 -1.06 32.92
C ILE A 146 -16.87 -0.83 32.60
N THR A 147 -17.19 0.39 32.20
CA THR A 147 -18.55 0.75 31.84
C THR A 147 -18.90 0.25 30.43
N THR A 148 -20.13 -0.24 30.26
CA THR A 148 -20.64 -0.68 28.94
C THR A 148 -20.52 0.40 27.85
N PRO A 149 -20.83 1.70 28.11
CA PRO A 149 -20.67 2.74 27.11
C PRO A 149 -19.24 2.86 26.56
N THR A 150 -18.22 2.68 27.39
CA THR A 150 -16.82 2.77 26.94
C THR A 150 -16.46 1.64 25.98
N ILE A 151 -16.91 0.40 26.27
CA ILE A 151 -16.71 -0.75 25.39
C ILE A 151 -17.42 -0.53 24.05
N VAL A 152 -18.64 0.00 24.08
CA VAL A 152 -19.40 0.33 22.87
C VAL A 152 -18.68 1.40 22.05
N LEU A 153 -18.16 2.47 22.68
CA LEU A 153 -17.39 3.50 22.00
C LEU A 153 -16.14 2.94 21.32
N VAL A 154 -15.38 2.11 22.03
CA VAL A 154 -14.19 1.40 21.49
C VAL A 154 -14.57 0.59 20.25
N ALA A 155 -15.62 -0.23 20.34
CA ALA A 155 -16.08 -1.06 19.25
C ALA A 155 -16.54 -0.24 18.05
N VAL A 156 -17.34 0.81 18.27
CA VAL A 156 -17.83 1.70 17.21
C VAL A 156 -16.68 2.42 16.52
N LEU A 157 -15.73 3.00 17.26
CA LEU A 157 -14.57 3.68 16.68
C LEU A 157 -13.71 2.73 15.85
N PHE A 158 -13.42 1.54 16.38
CA PHE A 158 -12.58 0.57 15.70
C PHE A 158 -13.25 0.02 14.43
N ILE A 159 -14.52 -0.39 14.53
CA ILE A 159 -15.27 -0.96 13.39
C ILE A 159 -15.50 0.11 12.32
N ALA A 160 -15.99 1.30 12.70
CA ALA A 160 -16.22 2.38 11.74
C ALA A 160 -14.92 2.83 11.09
N GLY A 161 -13.83 2.96 11.85
CA GLY A 161 -12.50 3.30 11.32
C GLY A 161 -12.00 2.27 10.30
N LEU A 162 -12.14 0.98 10.61
CA LEU A 162 -11.76 -0.10 9.71
C LEU A 162 -12.60 -0.08 8.42
N GLN A 163 -13.92 0.07 8.56
CA GLN A 163 -14.84 0.16 7.42
C GLN A 163 -14.53 1.36 6.52
N MET A 164 -14.29 2.54 7.10
CA MET A 164 -13.90 3.73 6.34
C MET A 164 -12.57 3.53 5.62
N THR A 165 -11.60 2.87 6.25
CA THR A 165 -10.30 2.56 5.62
C THR A 165 -10.43 1.59 4.45
N LEU A 166 -11.23 0.53 4.62
CA LEU A 166 -11.52 -0.43 3.55
C LEU A 166 -12.30 0.22 2.41
N PHE A 167 -13.26 1.09 2.73
CA PHE A 167 -13.97 1.87 1.73
C PHE A 167 -13.03 2.81 0.98
N ALA A 168 -12.12 3.51 1.67
CA ALA A 168 -11.12 4.36 1.02
C ALA A 168 -10.24 3.57 0.05
N MET A 169 -9.85 2.35 0.44
CA MET A 169 -9.07 1.44 -0.40
C MET A 169 -9.83 0.97 -1.63
N TRP A 170 -11.11 0.63 -1.47
CA TRP A 170 -11.98 0.29 -2.59
C TRP A 170 -12.20 1.49 -3.53
N PHE A 171 -12.37 2.69 -2.97
CA PHE A 171 -12.53 3.91 -3.75
C PHE A 171 -11.26 4.28 -4.53
N ASP A 172 -10.07 4.14 -3.93
CA ASP A 172 -8.79 4.27 -4.63
C ASP A 172 -8.66 3.24 -5.77
N MET A 173 -9.09 2.00 -5.54
CA MET A 173 -9.11 0.98 -6.60
C MET A 173 -9.99 1.38 -7.78
N GLU A 174 -11.22 1.85 -7.53
CA GLU A 174 -12.14 2.25 -8.58
C GLU A 174 -11.63 3.49 -9.33
N ALA A 175 -11.05 4.47 -8.63
CA ALA A 175 -10.45 5.67 -9.23
C ALA A 175 -9.26 5.35 -10.16
N ASN A 176 -8.56 4.24 -9.95
CA ASN A 176 -7.42 3.81 -10.76
C ASN A 176 -7.77 2.76 -11.84
N LYS A 177 -9.05 2.41 -12.02
CA LYS A 177 -9.48 1.31 -12.91
C LYS A 177 -9.11 1.53 -14.38
N GLU A 178 -9.12 2.78 -14.83
CA GLU A 178 -8.77 3.19 -16.21
C GLU A 178 -7.27 3.13 -16.52
N LEU A 179 -6.42 2.86 -15.52
CA LEU A 179 -4.96 2.80 -15.67
C LEU A 179 -4.45 1.42 -16.13
N ARG A 180 -5.32 0.63 -16.78
CA ARG A 180 -5.04 -0.70 -17.34
C ARG A 180 -4.50 -0.66 -18.77
#